data_AF-J3MX68-F1
#
_entry.id   AF-J3MX68-F1
#
_cell.length_a   1.000
_cell.length_b   1.000
_cell.length_c   1.000
_cell.angle_alpha   90.00
_cell.angle_beta   90.00
_cell.angle_gamma   90.00
#
_symmetry.space_group_name_H-M   'P 1'
#
loop_
_entity.id
_entity.type
_entity.pdbx_description
1 polymer ?
#
loop_
_entity_poly.entity_id
_entity_poly.type
_entity_poly.pdbx_seq_one_letter_code
_entity_poly.pdbx_strand_id
1 'polypeptide(L)'
;MAFTVTMLAWGAIDFADDIAAAGEWHHALEAIKWGTDYFVKAHTHPFVYWAEVGDGDTDHYCWQRPEDMTTSRQAYRIDKDNPGSDLAGETAAALAAASIVFRRSNPHYSHLLLHHAQQLFEFGNRYRGSYDSSIEEVRSYYASVSGYHDELLWAALWLHRATGREEYLRYAVDNADSFGGVGWAITEFSWDVKYAGLQVLAAKCCIQD
;
A
#
# COMPACT_ATOMS: atom_id res chain seq x y z
N MET A 1 4.69 -5.72 3.21
CA MET A 1 5.29 -4.44 3.68
C MET A 1 4.36 -3.23 3.48
N ALA A 2 3.82 -3.00 2.27
CA ALA A 2 2.94 -1.86 1.98
C ALA A 2 1.75 -1.76 2.95
N PHE A 3 1.00 -2.85 3.14
CA PHE A 3 -0.11 -2.93 4.10
C PHE A 3 0.28 -2.45 5.51
N THR A 4 1.44 -2.89 6.03
CA THR A 4 1.93 -2.46 7.34
C THR A 4 2.12 -0.95 7.41
N VAL A 5 2.69 -0.34 6.37
CA VAL A 5 2.89 1.11 6.32
C VAL A 5 1.56 1.85 6.20
N THR A 6 0.60 1.34 5.42
CA THR A 6 -0.76 1.88 5.38
C THR A 6 -1.40 1.86 6.76
N MET A 7 -1.26 0.77 7.52
CA MET A 7 -1.82 0.63 8.86
C MET A 7 -1.15 1.53 9.89
N LEU A 8 0.19 1.65 9.87
CA LEU A 8 0.92 2.60 10.72
C LEU A 8 0.49 4.04 10.43
N ALA A 9 0.38 4.39 9.15
CA ALA A 9 -0.08 5.72 8.74
C ALA A 9 -1.54 5.98 9.14
N TRP A 10 -2.43 5.01 8.95
CA TRP A 10 -3.83 5.13 9.38
C TRP A 10 -3.92 5.33 10.89
N GLY A 11 -3.20 4.53 11.67
CA GLY A 11 -3.13 4.70 13.12
C GLY A 11 -2.61 6.08 13.53
N ALA A 12 -1.54 6.56 12.89
CA ALA A 12 -0.99 7.89 13.13
C ALA A 12 -1.94 9.04 12.75
N ILE A 13 -2.84 8.84 11.78
CA ILE A 13 -3.84 9.83 11.40
C ILE A 13 -4.98 9.87 12.42
N ASP A 14 -5.52 8.71 12.79
CA ASP A 14 -6.75 8.63 13.59
C ASP A 14 -6.48 8.74 15.10
N PHE A 15 -5.28 8.39 15.56
CA PHE A 15 -4.90 8.36 16.98
C PHE A 15 -3.64 9.21 17.28
N ALA A 16 -3.47 10.31 16.54
CA ALA A 16 -2.29 11.18 16.67
C ALA A 16 -2.05 11.67 18.11
N ASP A 17 -3.12 12.09 18.80
CA ASP A 17 -3.05 12.62 20.15
C ASP A 17 -2.63 11.55 21.17
N ASP A 18 -3.15 10.33 21.05
CA ASP A 18 -2.80 9.21 21.94
C ASP A 18 -1.35 8.76 21.74
N ILE A 19 -0.90 8.67 20.48
CA ILE A 19 0.49 8.33 20.14
C ILE A 19 1.44 9.42 20.66
N ALA A 20 1.07 10.70 20.53
CA ALA A 20 1.85 11.81 21.04
C ALA A 20 1.89 11.83 22.58
N ALA A 21 0.78 11.55 23.24
CA ALA A 21 0.70 11.45 24.70
C ALA A 21 1.57 10.32 25.26
N ALA A 22 1.73 9.23 24.50
CA ALA A 22 2.65 8.14 24.83
C ALA A 22 4.14 8.48 24.58
N GLY A 23 4.45 9.63 23.96
CA GLY A 23 5.82 10.01 23.59
C GLY A 23 6.34 9.31 22.33
N GLU A 24 5.48 8.61 21.59
CA GLU A 24 5.87 7.74 20.47
C GLU A 24 5.67 8.36 19.09
N TRP A 25 5.22 9.62 19.02
CA TRP A 25 4.95 10.30 17.74
C TRP A 25 6.17 10.34 16.83
N HIS A 26 7.36 10.61 17.38
CA HIS A 26 8.57 10.66 16.57
C HIS A 26 8.93 9.30 15.98
N HIS A 27 8.88 8.23 16.80
CA HIS A 27 9.16 6.87 16.33
C HIS A 27 8.13 6.39 15.31
N ALA A 28 6.84 6.76 15.47
CA ALA A 28 5.81 6.47 14.48
C ALA A 28 6.13 7.13 13.13
N LEU A 29 6.53 8.41 13.13
CA LEU A 29 6.98 9.09 11.92
C LEU A 29 8.21 8.42 11.29
N GLU A 30 9.20 8.04 12.09
CA GLU A 30 10.40 7.36 11.58
C GLU A 30 10.06 6.00 10.96
N ALA A 31 9.21 5.21 11.59
CA ALA A 31 8.78 3.91 11.08
C ALA A 31 8.03 4.03 9.74
N ILE A 32 7.09 4.97 9.63
CA ILE A 32 6.38 5.24 8.38
C ILE A 32 7.35 5.75 7.30
N LYS A 33 8.26 6.66 7.67
CA LYS A 33 9.24 7.22 6.74
C LYS A 33 10.19 6.15 6.21
N TRP A 34 10.62 5.21 7.04
CA TRP A 34 11.52 4.14 6.63
C TRP A 34 10.92 3.27 5.52
N GLY A 35 9.65 2.88 5.69
CA GLY A 35 8.92 2.12 4.66
C GLY A 35 8.67 2.94 3.39
N THR A 36 8.26 4.20 3.54
CA THR A 36 7.96 5.06 2.38
C THR A 36 9.21 5.50 1.61
N ASP A 37 10.35 5.71 2.27
CA ASP A 37 11.65 5.92 1.59
C ASP A 37 12.03 4.71 0.74
N TYR A 38 11.76 3.50 1.20
CA TYR A 38 11.95 2.28 0.42
C TYR A 38 11.00 2.23 -0.79
N PHE A 39 9.71 2.52 -0.62
CA PHE A 39 8.74 2.53 -1.73
C PHE A 39 9.07 3.55 -2.82
N VAL A 40 9.52 4.76 -2.43
CA VAL A 40 9.96 5.78 -3.38
C VAL A 40 11.17 5.29 -4.20
N LYS A 41 12.12 4.58 -3.57
CA LYS A 41 13.25 3.97 -4.29
C LYS A 41 12.81 2.81 -5.21
N ALA A 42 11.85 2.00 -4.75
CA ALA A 42 11.31 0.87 -5.50
C ALA A 42 10.45 1.30 -6.71
N HIS A 43 9.87 2.49 -6.68
CA HIS A 43 9.12 3.05 -7.80
C HIS A 43 10.05 3.85 -8.74
N THR A 44 10.78 3.12 -9.59
CA THR A 44 11.83 3.72 -10.45
C THR A 44 11.32 4.43 -11.69
N HIS A 45 10.16 4.03 -12.23
CA HIS A 45 9.50 4.62 -13.39
C HIS A 45 7.98 4.46 -13.26
N PRO A 46 7.15 5.28 -13.92
CA PRO A 46 5.69 5.31 -13.72
C PRO A 46 4.96 3.97 -13.78
N PHE A 47 5.47 3.00 -14.56
CA PHE A 47 4.90 1.66 -14.70
C PHE A 47 5.91 0.57 -14.37
N VAL A 48 6.83 0.84 -13.42
CA VAL A 48 7.82 -0.13 -12.93
C VAL A 48 7.95 -0.02 -11.42
N TYR A 49 7.64 -1.11 -10.72
CA TYR A 49 7.73 -1.16 -9.26
C TYR A 49 8.46 -2.43 -8.79
N TRP A 50 9.52 -2.26 -8.02
CA TRP A 50 10.28 -3.36 -7.43
C TRP A 50 9.55 -3.91 -6.20
N ALA A 51 9.14 -5.17 -6.28
CA ALA A 51 8.23 -5.81 -5.34
C ALA A 51 8.94 -6.54 -4.21
N GLU A 52 10.05 -7.21 -4.55
CA GLU A 52 10.77 -8.11 -3.66
C GLU A 52 12.27 -8.03 -3.89
N VAL A 53 13.06 -8.23 -2.84
CA VAL A 53 14.53 -8.26 -2.87
C VAL A 53 15.03 -9.40 -2.02
N GLY A 54 15.48 -10.46 -2.67
CA GLY A 54 15.76 -11.75 -2.05
C GLY A 54 14.92 -12.84 -2.72
N ASP A 55 15.46 -14.06 -2.70
CA ASP A 55 14.74 -15.25 -3.09
C ASP A 55 14.42 -16.04 -1.81
N GLY A 56 13.16 -16.40 -1.59
CA GLY A 56 12.72 -16.98 -0.33
C GLY A 56 13.38 -18.32 0.00
N ASP A 57 13.65 -19.16 -1.00
CA ASP A 57 14.29 -20.45 -0.80
C ASP A 57 15.73 -20.29 -0.30
N THR A 58 16.52 -19.46 -0.98
CA THR A 58 17.91 -19.22 -0.61
C THR A 58 18.07 -18.39 0.67
N ASP A 59 17.15 -17.44 0.92
CA ASP A 59 17.13 -16.65 2.16
C ASP A 59 16.80 -17.53 3.36
N HIS A 60 15.73 -18.34 3.30
CA HIS A 60 15.28 -19.18 4.40
C HIS A 60 16.19 -20.38 4.67
N TYR A 61 16.96 -20.85 3.67
CA TYR A 61 18.00 -21.86 3.89
C TYR A 61 19.13 -21.32 4.79
N CYS A 62 19.27 -20.01 4.91
CA CYS A 62 20.40 -19.37 5.55
C CYS A 62 20.08 -18.87 6.97
N TRP A 63 20.66 -19.50 8.00
CA TRP A 63 20.54 -19.01 9.38
C TRP A 63 21.79 -18.23 9.80
N GLN A 64 21.81 -16.93 9.49
CA GLN A 64 22.88 -16.02 9.89
C GLN A 64 22.35 -14.62 10.20
N ARG A 65 23.20 -13.77 10.77
CA ARG A 65 22.84 -12.35 10.96
C ARG A 65 22.74 -11.67 9.58
N PRO A 66 21.81 -10.72 9.37
CA PRO A 66 21.61 -10.09 8.07
C PRO A 66 22.86 -9.38 7.53
N GLU A 67 23.72 -8.85 8.41
CA GLU A 67 25.00 -8.23 8.04
C GLU A 67 26.06 -9.21 7.51
N ASP A 68 25.89 -10.51 7.77
CA ASP A 68 26.81 -11.57 7.33
C ASP A 68 26.32 -12.27 6.03
N MET A 69 25.19 -11.80 5.46
CA MET A 69 24.56 -12.46 4.31
C MET A 69 25.40 -12.43 3.04
N THR A 70 25.56 -13.61 2.43
CA THR A 70 26.24 -13.81 1.14
C THR A 70 25.36 -14.47 0.07
N THR A 71 24.12 -14.82 0.41
CA THR A 71 23.12 -15.34 -0.53
C THR A 71 22.71 -14.27 -1.54
N SER A 72 22.25 -14.70 -2.73
CA SER A 72 21.77 -13.77 -3.74
C SER A 72 20.59 -12.96 -3.20
N ARG A 73 20.62 -11.64 -3.40
CA ARG A 73 19.50 -10.73 -3.12
C ARG A 73 18.90 -10.19 -4.41
N GLN A 74 18.59 -11.11 -5.34
CA GLN A 74 17.97 -10.76 -6.60
C GLN A 74 16.67 -9.98 -6.35
N ALA A 75 16.48 -8.90 -7.10
CA ALA A 75 15.29 -8.08 -7.01
C ALA A 75 14.29 -8.46 -8.11
N TYR A 76 13.02 -8.48 -7.76
CA TYR A 76 11.90 -8.78 -8.66
C TYR A 76 10.99 -7.56 -8.76
N ARG A 77 10.35 -7.40 -9.91
CA ARG A 77 9.53 -6.22 -10.21
C ARG A 77 8.28 -6.60 -10.97
N ILE A 78 7.28 -5.75 -10.84
CA ILE A 78 6.14 -5.69 -11.73
C ILE A 78 6.32 -4.55 -12.74
N ASP A 79 5.83 -4.76 -13.95
CA ASP A 79 5.79 -3.77 -15.02
C ASP A 79 4.55 -3.96 -15.91
N LYS A 80 4.46 -3.22 -17.03
CA LYS A 80 3.31 -3.29 -17.93
C LYS A 80 3.07 -4.69 -18.53
N ASP A 81 4.12 -5.49 -18.66
CA ASP A 81 4.07 -6.82 -19.30
C ASP A 81 3.88 -7.91 -18.23
N ASN A 82 4.24 -7.61 -16.98
CA ASN A 82 4.07 -8.45 -15.80
C ASN A 82 3.40 -7.63 -14.67
N PRO A 83 2.07 -7.41 -14.72
CA PRO A 83 1.37 -6.49 -13.83
C PRO A 83 1.19 -6.99 -12.39
N GLY A 84 0.86 -6.08 -11.47
CA GLY A 84 0.53 -6.38 -10.07
C GLY A 84 -0.31 -5.28 -9.43
N SER A 85 -1.61 -5.29 -9.69
CA SER A 85 -2.59 -4.30 -9.26
C SER A 85 -2.78 -4.24 -7.76
N ASP A 86 -2.76 -5.39 -7.11
CA ASP A 86 -2.77 -5.57 -5.67
C ASP A 86 -1.58 -4.83 -5.03
N LEU A 87 -0.36 -5.20 -5.41
CA LEU A 87 0.86 -4.63 -4.89
C LEU A 87 0.98 -3.12 -5.18
N ALA A 88 0.68 -2.70 -6.41
CA ALA A 88 0.70 -1.30 -6.80
C ALA A 88 -0.37 -0.51 -6.05
N GLY A 89 -1.58 -1.07 -5.90
CA GLY A 89 -2.69 -0.49 -5.16
C GLY A 89 -2.38 -0.31 -3.67
N GLU A 90 -1.92 -1.36 -2.99
CA GLU A 90 -1.57 -1.26 -1.57
C GLU A 90 -0.40 -0.29 -1.33
N THR A 91 0.58 -0.24 -2.24
CA THR A 91 1.67 0.75 -2.14
C THR A 91 1.16 2.17 -2.38
N ALA A 92 0.24 2.36 -3.32
CA ALA A 92 -0.42 3.66 -3.52
C ALA A 92 -1.21 4.09 -2.28
N ALA A 93 -1.94 3.17 -1.64
CA ALA A 93 -2.63 3.43 -0.38
C ALA A 93 -1.66 3.84 0.74
N ALA A 94 -0.55 3.11 0.91
CA ALA A 94 0.47 3.40 1.91
C ALA A 94 1.07 4.80 1.73
N LEU A 95 1.46 5.15 0.51
CA LEU A 95 2.03 6.46 0.17
C LEU A 95 1.01 7.59 0.31
N ALA A 96 -0.24 7.37 -0.11
CA ALA A 96 -1.31 8.35 0.06
C ALA A 96 -1.61 8.60 1.55
N ALA A 97 -1.75 7.55 2.37
CA ALA A 97 -1.94 7.67 3.81
C ALA A 97 -0.76 8.39 4.49
N ALA A 98 0.47 7.98 4.18
CA ALA A 98 1.67 8.63 4.72
C ALA A 98 1.79 10.10 4.28
N SER A 99 1.34 10.46 3.07
CA SER A 99 1.32 11.86 2.64
C SER A 99 0.49 12.75 3.56
N ILE A 100 -0.60 12.23 4.14
CA ILE A 100 -1.44 12.95 5.13
C ILE A 100 -0.65 13.16 6.42
N VAL A 101 0.01 12.11 6.93
CA VAL A 101 0.83 12.15 8.16
C VAL A 101 1.90 13.23 8.08
N PHE A 102 2.63 13.31 6.96
CA PHE A 102 3.71 14.28 6.78
C PHE A 102 3.27 15.66 6.28
N ARG A 103 1.97 15.88 6.01
CA ARG A 103 1.47 17.09 5.34
C ARG A 103 1.89 18.39 6.03
N ARG A 104 1.91 18.42 7.36
CA ARG A 104 2.29 19.61 8.15
C ARG A 104 3.78 19.66 8.48
N SER A 105 4.38 18.54 8.85
CA SER A 105 5.77 18.47 9.33
C SER A 105 6.79 18.47 8.20
N ASN A 106 6.46 17.91 7.04
CA ASN A 106 7.33 17.89 5.86
C ASN A 106 6.49 17.96 4.56
N PRO A 107 6.01 19.16 4.17
CA PRO A 107 5.15 19.32 3.00
C PRO A 107 5.82 18.88 1.69
N HIS A 108 7.13 19.07 1.54
CA HIS A 108 7.86 18.64 0.34
C HIS A 108 7.81 17.12 0.19
N TYR A 109 8.10 16.39 1.26
CA TYR A 109 8.02 14.93 1.27
C TYR A 109 6.58 14.43 1.07
N SER A 110 5.60 15.07 1.72
CA SER A 110 4.18 14.78 1.53
C SER A 110 3.78 14.83 0.04
N HIS A 111 4.18 15.89 -0.69
CA HIS A 111 3.92 15.98 -2.13
C HIS A 111 4.65 14.91 -2.96
N LEU A 112 5.89 14.57 -2.60
CA LEU A 112 6.63 13.48 -3.24
C LEU A 112 5.89 12.15 -3.09
N LEU A 113 5.48 11.80 -1.86
CA LEU A 113 4.73 10.57 -1.58
C LEU A 113 3.45 10.52 -2.39
N LEU A 114 2.69 11.63 -2.40
CA LEU A 114 1.43 11.71 -3.12
C LEU A 114 1.61 11.56 -4.64
N HIS A 115 2.66 12.12 -5.22
CA HIS A 115 2.99 11.95 -6.63
C HIS A 115 3.24 10.46 -6.98
N HIS A 116 4.06 9.75 -6.19
CA HIS A 116 4.28 8.33 -6.40
C HIS A 116 2.99 7.50 -6.17
N ALA A 117 2.16 7.87 -5.20
CA ALA A 117 0.88 7.20 -4.94
C ALA A 117 -0.07 7.26 -6.14
N GLN A 118 -0.21 8.45 -6.75
CA GLN A 118 -1.07 8.66 -7.92
C GLN A 118 -0.60 7.86 -9.13
N GLN A 119 0.72 7.84 -9.39
CA GLN A 119 1.30 7.06 -10.47
C GLN A 119 1.15 5.55 -10.28
N LEU A 120 1.37 5.04 -9.06
CA LEU A 120 1.19 3.61 -8.77
C LEU A 120 -0.27 3.18 -8.86
N PHE A 121 -1.20 4.04 -8.45
CA PHE A 121 -2.63 3.78 -8.65
C PHE A 121 -2.99 3.74 -10.15
N GLU A 122 -2.48 4.68 -10.96
CA GLU A 122 -2.65 4.65 -12.41
C GLU A 122 -2.09 3.35 -12.99
N PHE A 123 -0.88 2.96 -12.57
CA PHE A 123 -0.22 1.73 -13.01
C PHE A 123 -1.09 0.50 -12.71
N GLY A 124 -1.48 0.30 -11.45
CA GLY A 124 -2.25 -0.85 -11.01
C GLY A 124 -3.65 -0.92 -11.63
N ASN A 125 -4.31 0.22 -11.85
CA ASN A 125 -5.63 0.24 -12.49
C ASN A 125 -5.55 0.01 -14.00
N ARG A 126 -4.50 0.51 -14.67
CA ARG A 126 -4.34 0.45 -16.13
C ARG A 126 -3.86 -0.93 -16.62
N TYR A 127 -2.95 -1.56 -15.89
CA TYR A 127 -2.42 -2.88 -16.21
C TYR A 127 -2.83 -3.85 -15.12
N ARG A 128 -3.94 -4.57 -15.36
CA ARG A 128 -4.58 -5.39 -14.34
C ARG A 128 -4.02 -6.79 -14.25
N GLY A 129 -3.71 -7.24 -13.04
CA GLY A 129 -3.29 -8.60 -12.73
C GLY A 129 -2.80 -8.72 -11.29
N SER A 130 -2.79 -9.94 -10.75
CA SER A 130 -2.23 -10.21 -9.42
C SER A 130 -0.70 -10.29 -9.50
N TYR A 131 0.01 -9.70 -8.54
CA TYR A 131 1.47 -9.61 -8.61
C TYR A 131 2.17 -10.98 -8.52
N ASP A 132 1.55 -11.96 -7.85
CA ASP A 132 2.05 -13.33 -7.69
C ASP A 132 1.90 -14.19 -8.96
N SER A 133 1.18 -13.68 -9.95
CA SER A 133 1.18 -14.22 -11.32
C SER A 133 2.37 -13.71 -12.13
N SER A 134 2.92 -12.56 -11.74
CA SER A 134 4.05 -11.89 -12.41
C SER A 134 5.40 -12.20 -11.75
N ILE A 135 5.41 -12.48 -10.46
CA ILE A 135 6.58 -12.85 -9.67
C ILE A 135 6.24 -14.18 -9.00
N GLU A 136 6.71 -15.29 -9.57
CA GLU A 136 6.33 -16.61 -9.09
C GLU A 136 6.93 -16.93 -7.71
N GLU A 137 8.07 -16.31 -7.41
CA GLU A 137 8.84 -16.47 -6.17
C GLU A 137 8.04 -16.08 -4.91
N VAL A 138 7.07 -15.16 -5.03
CA VAL A 138 6.24 -14.72 -3.89
C VAL A 138 5.10 -15.69 -3.56
N ARG A 139 4.72 -16.56 -4.50
CA ARG A 139 3.45 -17.32 -4.45
C ARG A 139 3.39 -18.30 -3.28
N SER A 140 4.53 -18.83 -2.85
CA SER A 140 4.62 -19.74 -1.70
C SER A 140 4.59 -19.02 -0.35
N TYR A 141 4.67 -17.68 -0.32
CA TYR A 141 4.79 -16.89 0.91
C TYR A 141 3.63 -15.91 1.10
N TYR A 142 3.37 -15.06 0.10
CA TYR A 142 2.37 -13.99 0.15
C TYR A 142 1.52 -13.96 -1.13
N ALA A 143 0.89 -15.08 -1.50
CA ALA A 143 0.01 -15.13 -2.67
C ALA A 143 -1.15 -14.12 -2.58
N SER A 144 -1.60 -13.62 -3.73
CA SER A 144 -2.81 -12.80 -3.85
C SER A 144 -4.02 -13.73 -3.91
N VAL A 145 -4.59 -14.05 -2.75
CA VAL A 145 -5.69 -15.03 -2.67
C VAL A 145 -7.04 -14.36 -2.89
N SER A 146 -7.21 -13.14 -2.38
CA SER A 146 -8.42 -12.31 -2.56
C SER A 146 -8.52 -11.68 -3.96
N GLY A 147 -7.40 -11.61 -4.68
CA GLY A 147 -7.27 -10.86 -5.93
C GLY A 147 -6.71 -9.46 -5.69
N TYR A 148 -7.11 -8.50 -6.54
CA TYR A 148 -6.62 -7.11 -6.50
C TYR A 148 -7.74 -6.06 -6.42
N HIS A 149 -9.00 -6.51 -6.41
CA HIS A 149 -10.15 -5.64 -6.54
C HIS A 149 -10.32 -4.74 -5.31
N ASP A 150 -10.14 -5.29 -4.12
CA ASP A 150 -10.20 -4.54 -2.88
C ASP A 150 -9.04 -3.54 -2.73
N GLU A 151 -7.83 -3.84 -3.20
CA GLU A 151 -6.70 -2.90 -3.20
C GLU A 151 -6.96 -1.69 -4.10
N LEU A 152 -7.61 -1.88 -5.25
CA LEU A 152 -7.96 -0.77 -6.13
C LEU A 152 -9.01 0.16 -5.48
N LEU A 153 -10.02 -0.40 -4.81
CA LEU A 153 -10.98 0.39 -4.04
C LEU A 153 -10.32 1.08 -2.85
N TRP A 154 -9.47 0.35 -2.12
CA TRP A 154 -8.73 0.82 -0.96
C TRP A 154 -7.80 2.00 -1.31
N ALA A 155 -6.99 1.85 -2.35
CA ALA A 155 -6.10 2.88 -2.85
C ALA A 155 -6.87 4.13 -3.31
N ALA A 156 -8.00 3.95 -4.00
CA ALA A 156 -8.84 5.06 -4.44
C ALA A 156 -9.39 5.85 -3.24
N LEU A 157 -9.90 5.20 -2.20
CA LEU A 157 -10.38 5.89 -1.00
C LEU A 157 -9.27 6.62 -0.24
N TRP A 158 -8.07 6.04 -0.15
CA TRP A 158 -6.91 6.74 0.45
C TRP A 158 -6.45 7.94 -0.37
N LEU A 159 -6.41 7.81 -1.70
CA LEU A 159 -6.10 8.93 -2.59
C LEU A 159 -7.16 10.02 -2.50
N HIS A 160 -8.43 9.66 -2.39
CA HIS A 160 -9.51 10.62 -2.13
C HIS A 160 -9.25 11.37 -0.81
N ARG A 161 -9.00 10.66 0.30
CA ARG A 161 -8.70 11.27 1.59
C ARG A 161 -7.44 12.14 1.58
N ALA A 162 -6.43 11.77 0.80
CA ALA A 162 -5.17 12.51 0.69
C ALA A 162 -5.28 13.75 -0.21
N THR A 163 -6.14 13.75 -1.23
CA THR A 163 -6.20 14.81 -2.26
C THR A 163 -7.46 15.67 -2.20
N GLY A 164 -8.56 15.17 -1.65
CA GLY A 164 -9.90 15.75 -1.78
C GLY A 164 -10.50 15.67 -3.19
N ARG A 165 -9.86 14.97 -4.14
CA ARG A 165 -10.36 14.89 -5.52
C ARG A 165 -11.51 13.89 -5.62
N GLU A 166 -12.65 14.32 -6.13
CA GLU A 166 -13.86 13.50 -6.29
C GLU A 166 -13.67 12.33 -7.26
N GLU A 167 -12.74 12.43 -8.21
CA GLU A 167 -12.49 11.38 -9.20
C GLU A 167 -12.14 10.02 -8.58
N TYR A 168 -11.41 10.04 -7.45
CA TYR A 168 -11.06 8.81 -6.74
C TYR A 168 -12.24 8.23 -5.95
N LEU A 169 -13.06 9.09 -5.33
CA LEU A 169 -14.29 8.64 -4.67
C LEU A 169 -15.26 8.05 -5.68
N ARG A 170 -15.43 8.72 -6.82
CA ARG A 170 -16.27 8.25 -7.93
C ARG A 170 -15.77 6.91 -8.46
N TYR A 171 -14.45 6.74 -8.66
CA TYR A 171 -13.88 5.44 -9.02
C TYR A 171 -14.25 4.36 -8.00
N ALA A 172 -14.10 4.63 -6.70
CA ALA A 172 -14.43 3.66 -5.66
C ALA A 172 -15.93 3.28 -5.70
N VAL A 173 -16.82 4.27 -5.81
CA VAL A 173 -18.28 4.05 -5.85
C VAL A 173 -18.70 3.31 -7.12
N ASP A 174 -18.22 3.72 -8.29
CA ASP A 174 -18.60 3.15 -9.58
C ASP A 174 -18.15 1.68 -9.72
N ASN A 175 -17.03 1.32 -9.08
CA ASN A 175 -16.51 -0.06 -9.12
C ASN A 175 -16.94 -0.91 -7.92
N ALA A 176 -17.49 -0.31 -6.84
CA ALA A 176 -17.72 -0.98 -5.55
C ALA A 176 -18.51 -2.29 -5.68
N ASP A 177 -19.61 -2.31 -6.44
CA ASP A 177 -20.42 -3.51 -6.62
C ASP A 177 -19.65 -4.60 -7.39
N SER A 178 -19.12 -4.23 -8.56
CA SER A 178 -18.38 -5.15 -9.42
C SER A 178 -17.11 -5.72 -8.79
N PHE A 179 -16.51 -4.98 -7.86
CA PHE A 179 -15.28 -5.35 -7.16
C PHE A 179 -15.57 -5.96 -5.78
N GLY A 180 -16.84 -6.23 -5.43
CA GLY A 180 -17.20 -6.88 -4.16
C GLY A 180 -17.17 -5.96 -2.92
N GLY A 181 -16.91 -4.67 -3.09
CA GLY A 181 -16.84 -3.66 -2.02
C GLY A 181 -18.14 -3.44 -1.25
N VAL A 182 -19.29 -3.75 -1.86
CA VAL A 182 -20.62 -3.68 -1.22
C VAL A 182 -21.10 -5.03 -0.65
N GLY A 183 -20.23 -6.05 -0.67
CA GLY A 183 -20.54 -7.40 -0.21
C GLY A 183 -20.83 -7.50 1.29
N TRP A 184 -21.29 -8.67 1.70
CA TRP A 184 -21.66 -8.99 3.09
C TRP A 184 -20.47 -8.94 4.05
N ALA A 185 -20.76 -9.02 5.35
CA ALA A 185 -19.80 -8.94 6.45
C ALA A 185 -18.56 -9.82 6.19
N ILE A 186 -17.41 -9.17 6.11
CA ILE A 186 -16.10 -9.81 5.98
C ILE A 186 -15.55 -10.07 7.39
N THR A 187 -15.03 -11.28 7.63
CA THR A 187 -14.46 -11.68 8.93
C THR A 187 -12.97 -11.41 9.06
N GLU A 188 -12.34 -10.88 8.01
CA GLU A 188 -10.90 -10.68 7.91
C GLU A 188 -10.54 -9.26 7.46
N PHE A 189 -9.50 -8.71 8.08
CA PHE A 189 -8.80 -7.54 7.58
C PHE A 189 -7.30 -7.79 7.72
N SER A 190 -6.61 -7.92 6.60
CA SER A 190 -5.24 -8.42 6.57
C SER A 190 -4.46 -7.84 5.39
N TRP A 191 -3.21 -8.30 5.25
CA TRP A 191 -2.35 -7.94 4.13
C TRP A 191 -2.89 -8.42 2.78
N ASP A 192 -3.82 -9.38 2.75
CA ASP A 192 -4.48 -9.90 1.54
C ASP A 192 -5.90 -9.34 1.38
N VAL A 193 -6.64 -9.07 2.46
CA VAL A 193 -8.06 -8.67 2.38
C VAL A 193 -8.33 -7.28 3.00
N LYS A 194 -8.89 -6.33 2.22
CA LYS A 194 -9.07 -4.91 2.60
C LYS A 194 -10.53 -4.48 2.73
N TYR A 195 -11.49 -5.36 2.43
CA TYR A 195 -12.92 -5.02 2.41
C TYR A 195 -13.45 -4.43 3.73
N ALA A 196 -13.07 -4.98 4.89
CA ALA A 196 -13.52 -4.40 6.16
C ALA A 196 -12.94 -2.98 6.37
N GLY A 197 -11.67 -2.77 6.01
CA GLY A 197 -11.00 -1.46 6.09
C GLY A 197 -11.61 -0.44 5.13
N LEU A 198 -11.84 -0.81 3.87
CA LEU A 198 -12.44 0.09 2.87
C LEU A 198 -13.86 0.49 3.25
N GLN A 199 -14.65 -0.41 3.84
CA GLN A 199 -16.01 -0.11 4.28
C GLN A 199 -16.02 0.92 5.42
N VAL A 200 -15.11 0.78 6.40
CA VAL A 200 -14.93 1.77 7.47
C VAL A 200 -14.46 3.11 6.91
N LEU A 201 -13.52 3.10 5.97
CA LEU A 201 -13.01 4.32 5.35
C LEU A 201 -14.10 5.04 4.53
N ALA A 202 -14.89 4.30 3.75
CA ALA A 202 -16.02 4.82 3.00
C ALA A 202 -17.11 5.40 3.92
N ALA A 203 -17.43 4.72 5.03
CA ALA A 203 -18.38 5.22 6.00
C ALA A 203 -17.94 6.56 6.62
N LYS A 204 -16.63 6.75 6.86
CA LYS A 204 -16.09 8.03 7.35
C LYS A 204 -16.27 9.17 6.35
N CYS A 205 -16.17 8.91 5.05
CA CYS A 205 -16.43 9.92 4.01
C CYS A 205 -17.88 10.44 4.09
N CYS A 206 -18.86 9.59 4.41
CA CYS A 206 -20.26 10.00 4.51
C CYS A 206 -20.63 10.77 5.79
N ILE A 207 -19.74 10.79 6.80
CA ILE A 207 -20.01 11.41 8.12
C ILE A 207 -19.32 12.77 8.26
N GLN A 208 -18.37 13.10 7.39
CA GLN A 208 -17.57 14.33 7.48
C GLN A 208 -18.10 15.53 6.66
N ASP A 209 -19.34 15.45 6.17
CA ASP A 209 -20.13 16.57 5.61
C ASP A 209 -21.08 17.19 6.66
#